data_AF-A0A6P1BQB4-F1
#
_entry.id   AF-A0A6P1BQB4-F1
#
_cell.length_a   1.000
_cell.length_b   1.000
_cell.length_c   1.000
_cell.angle_alpha   90.00
_cell.angle_beta   90.00
_cell.angle_gamma   90.00
#
_symmetry.space_group_name_H-M   'P 1'
#
loop_
_entity.id
_entity.type
_entity.pdbx_description
1 polymer ?
#
loop_
_entity_poly.entity_id
_entity_poly.type
_entity_poly.pdbx_seq_one_letter_code
_entity_poly.pdbx_strand_id
1 'polypeptide(L)'
;MPARSEQALLLGSLEIEADQETEEDRFYQELAPFVSFEDVVRRDRYRPLPNDWLIGVTDVRHSTEAIEQGRYREVNAAGAAVLAAVSNALPHLQFPYTFGGDGASFAAPSAYSSIIQDTLAKTAAWAEDALGLKLRAAVIPIADIRAQQLDVLVARFAPSSNLTYATFSGGGLAWAERKLKQGGYTVPRAPTGVTADLTGLSCRFAPISARHGIILSLIVVPRDDPSAFVELICELLRTFRLTEPRLHPLPAEGPVAARINDDVDHAIKKGTQKIPFLARAAKCLHAILARMGILPRLPIDGFDGARFRRELVENTDYRKFDDGLRMTVDCSSELADLIDARLEEAQRRGICFFGTHRQSSANLTCFVPSPARANHVHFVDGASGGYAFAAANLKRNAASGVGTQGARALSGHHQPTRDSVRDA
;
A
#
# COMPACT_ATOMS: atom_id res chain seq x y z
N MET A 1 64.36 -22.10 -31.05
CA MET A 1 64.05 -21.36 -29.81
C MET A 1 64.02 -19.88 -30.14
N PRO A 2 63.09 -19.07 -29.61
CA PRO A 2 61.76 -19.43 -29.05
C PRO A 2 60.87 -20.03 -30.19
N ALA A 3 59.55 -19.85 -30.40
CA ALA A 3 58.44 -19.12 -29.75
C ALA A 3 57.08 -19.78 -30.10
N ARG A 4 55.97 -19.19 -29.63
CA ARG A 4 54.61 -19.31 -30.18
C ARG A 4 53.93 -17.93 -30.13
N SER A 5 52.86 -17.76 -30.90
CA SER A 5 51.80 -16.78 -30.61
C SER A 5 50.46 -17.43 -30.96
N GLU A 6 49.54 -17.47 -29.99
CA GLU A 6 48.20 -18.03 -30.14
C GLU A 6 47.22 -16.89 -30.40
N GLN A 7 46.47 -16.94 -31.51
CA GLN A 7 45.34 -16.03 -31.72
C GLN A 7 44.08 -16.64 -31.12
N ALA A 8 43.47 -15.91 -30.19
CA ALA A 8 42.35 -16.39 -29.39
C ALA A 8 41.04 -16.42 -30.18
N LEU A 9 40.15 -17.32 -29.76
CA LEU A 9 38.83 -17.53 -30.33
C LEU A 9 37.92 -16.32 -30.04
N LEU A 10 37.32 -15.71 -31.07
CA LEU A 10 36.19 -14.81 -30.85
C LEU A 10 34.95 -15.65 -30.53
N LEU A 11 34.49 -15.58 -29.27
CA LEU A 11 33.12 -15.89 -28.89
C LEU A 11 32.39 -14.57 -28.66
N GLY A 12 31.29 -14.35 -29.38
CA GLY A 12 30.52 -13.12 -29.29
C GLY A 12 29.72 -13.07 -27.99
N SER A 13 30.06 -12.13 -27.10
CA SER A 13 29.18 -11.71 -26.02
C SER A 13 28.01 -10.94 -26.62
N LEU A 14 26.81 -11.51 -26.56
CA LEU A 14 25.57 -10.76 -26.78
C LEU A 14 25.30 -9.90 -25.54
N GLU A 15 25.89 -8.71 -25.51
CA GLU A 15 25.48 -7.65 -24.61
C GLU A 15 24.08 -7.19 -25.04
N ILE A 16 23.08 -7.40 -24.18
CA ILE A 16 21.72 -6.93 -24.41
C ILE A 16 21.70 -5.46 -24.00
N GLU A 17 21.58 -4.56 -24.99
CA GLU A 17 21.38 -3.13 -24.78
C GLU A 17 20.01 -2.86 -24.15
N ALA A 18 19.96 -2.94 -22.81
CA ALA A 18 18.79 -2.60 -22.01
C ALA A 18 18.83 -1.11 -21.61
N ASP A 19 18.76 -0.20 -22.59
CA ASP A 19 18.86 1.26 -22.37
C ASP A 19 17.90 2.09 -23.24
N GLN A 20 16.64 1.65 -23.32
CA GLN A 20 15.51 2.48 -23.78
C GLN A 20 14.31 2.28 -22.84
N GLU A 21 14.11 3.23 -21.91
CA GLU A 21 12.79 3.40 -21.26
C GLU A 21 11.77 3.78 -22.34
N THR A 22 10.62 3.10 -22.37
CA THR A 22 9.54 3.41 -23.32
C THR A 22 8.73 4.63 -22.85
N GLU A 23 7.96 5.27 -23.74
CA GLU A 23 7.01 6.31 -23.33
C GLU A 23 5.96 5.75 -22.34
N GLU A 24 5.62 4.46 -22.46
CA GLU A 24 4.68 3.75 -21.58
C GLU A 24 5.22 3.62 -20.14
N ASP A 25 6.54 3.43 -19.96
CA ASP A 25 7.20 3.42 -18.63
C ASP A 25 7.21 4.80 -17.94
N ARG A 26 7.03 5.86 -18.73
CA ARG A 26 7.13 7.26 -18.28
C ARG A 26 5.76 7.89 -18.01
N PHE A 27 4.67 7.29 -18.50
CA PHE A 27 3.28 7.74 -18.31
C PHE A 27 2.97 8.24 -16.89
N TYR A 28 3.28 7.45 -15.84
CA TYR A 28 2.98 7.85 -14.45
C TYR A 28 3.87 8.99 -13.94
N GLN A 29 5.12 9.06 -14.42
CA GLN A 29 6.09 10.08 -14.04
C GLN A 29 5.69 11.47 -14.58
N GLU A 30 5.03 11.50 -15.74
CA GLU A 30 4.59 12.71 -16.44
C GLU A 30 3.25 13.27 -15.93
N LEU A 31 2.52 12.51 -15.09
CA LEU A 31 1.32 13.03 -14.42
C LEU A 31 1.69 14.17 -13.46
N ALA A 32 1.24 15.39 -13.78
CA ALA A 32 1.45 16.57 -12.95
C ALA A 32 0.76 16.42 -11.56
N PRO A 33 1.51 16.53 -10.45
CA PRO A 33 0.94 16.34 -9.12
C PRO A 33 0.15 17.55 -8.63
N PHE A 34 -0.77 17.32 -7.70
CA PHE A 34 -1.54 18.36 -6.99
C PHE A 34 -1.30 18.30 -5.48
N VAL A 35 -1.36 19.46 -4.80
CA VAL A 35 -0.88 19.64 -3.41
C VAL A 35 -2.03 19.77 -2.39
N SER A 36 -3.20 20.25 -2.81
CA SER A 36 -4.39 20.30 -1.95
C SER A 36 -5.04 18.91 -1.91
N PHE A 37 -5.24 18.35 -0.73
CA PHE A 37 -5.94 17.06 -0.61
C PHE A 37 -7.44 17.21 -0.95
N GLU A 38 -7.98 18.41 -0.83
CA GLU A 38 -9.34 18.75 -1.25
C GLU A 38 -9.54 18.61 -2.78
N ASP A 39 -8.47 18.58 -3.59
CA ASP A 39 -8.55 18.30 -5.03
C ASP A 39 -8.73 16.80 -5.36
N VAL A 40 -8.56 15.84 -4.43
CA VAL A 40 -8.63 14.38 -4.72
C VAL A 40 -9.98 13.93 -5.29
N VAL A 41 -11.06 14.69 -5.03
CA VAL A 41 -12.40 14.37 -5.52
C VAL A 41 -12.66 14.85 -6.95
N ARG A 42 -11.75 15.64 -7.54
CA ARG A 42 -11.95 16.23 -8.85
C ARG A 42 -11.52 15.30 -9.97
N ARG A 43 -12.48 14.89 -10.79
CA ARG A 43 -12.26 14.01 -11.95
C ARG A 43 -11.24 14.54 -12.97
N ASP A 44 -11.02 15.86 -13.05
CA ASP A 44 -10.07 16.50 -13.97
C ASP A 44 -8.59 16.27 -13.61
N ARG A 45 -8.29 15.90 -12.35
CA ARG A 45 -6.95 15.51 -11.91
C ARG A 45 -6.53 14.13 -12.41
N TYR A 46 -7.48 13.25 -12.72
CA TYR A 46 -7.22 11.84 -13.04
C TYR A 46 -7.05 11.58 -14.54
N ARG A 47 -6.15 10.64 -14.89
CA ARG A 47 -5.99 10.08 -16.23
C ARG A 47 -6.26 8.57 -16.20
N PRO A 48 -6.91 8.00 -17.23
CA PRO A 48 -7.03 6.55 -17.36
C PRO A 48 -5.65 5.93 -17.55
N LEU A 49 -5.42 4.73 -17.01
CA LEU A 49 -4.21 3.96 -17.31
C LEU A 49 -4.19 3.54 -18.80
N PRO A 50 -3.00 3.34 -19.41
CA PRO A 50 -2.89 2.78 -20.76
C PRO A 50 -3.57 1.39 -20.90
N ASN A 51 -3.86 0.98 -22.14
CA ASN A 51 -4.63 -0.25 -22.41
C ASN A 51 -3.86 -1.55 -22.14
N ASP A 52 -2.55 -1.50 -22.32
CA ASP A 52 -1.57 -2.56 -22.15
C ASP A 52 -1.17 -2.77 -20.68
N TRP A 53 -1.60 -1.91 -19.75
CA TRP A 53 -1.23 -2.01 -18.34
C TRP A 53 -1.96 -3.15 -17.62
N LEU A 54 -1.38 -3.55 -16.49
CA LEU A 54 -1.93 -4.53 -15.54
C LEU A 54 -2.08 -3.93 -14.15
N ILE A 55 -2.96 -4.52 -13.36
CA ILE A 55 -3.12 -4.28 -11.91
C ILE A 55 -2.54 -5.47 -11.16
N GLY A 56 -1.57 -5.21 -10.30
CA GLY A 56 -1.17 -6.12 -9.22
C GLY A 56 -1.99 -5.81 -7.97
N VAL A 57 -2.61 -6.83 -7.37
CA VAL A 57 -3.44 -6.67 -6.16
C VAL A 57 -3.17 -7.81 -5.18
N THR A 58 -3.08 -7.48 -3.88
CA THR A 58 -2.80 -8.44 -2.79
C THR A 58 -3.68 -8.22 -1.57
N ASP A 59 -3.84 -9.26 -0.76
CA ASP A 59 -4.68 -9.27 0.45
C ASP A 59 -4.28 -10.41 1.41
N VAL A 60 -4.08 -10.11 2.69
CA VAL A 60 -3.89 -11.12 3.73
C VAL A 60 -5.24 -11.77 4.08
N ARG A 61 -5.39 -13.05 3.74
CA ARG A 61 -6.58 -13.83 4.08
C ARG A 61 -6.71 -13.96 5.61
N HIS A 62 -7.89 -13.64 6.14
CA HIS A 62 -8.21 -13.59 7.58
C HIS A 62 -7.40 -12.54 8.36
N SER A 63 -7.15 -11.39 7.73
CA SER A 63 -6.48 -10.22 8.32
C SER A 63 -7.17 -9.68 9.58
N THR A 64 -8.51 -9.61 9.56
CA THR A 64 -9.31 -9.09 10.68
C THR A 64 -9.13 -9.96 11.92
N GLU A 65 -9.26 -11.28 11.77
CA GLU A 65 -9.11 -12.27 12.83
C GLU A 65 -7.67 -12.33 13.35
N ALA A 66 -6.67 -12.10 12.49
CA ALA A 66 -5.26 -11.97 12.91
C ALA A 66 -5.02 -10.68 13.71
N ILE A 67 -5.62 -9.55 13.32
CA ILE A 67 -5.52 -8.27 14.05
C ILE A 67 -6.23 -8.37 15.42
N GLU A 68 -7.37 -9.05 15.52
CA GLU A 68 -8.03 -9.38 16.80
C GLU A 68 -7.12 -10.20 17.74
N GLN A 69 -6.26 -11.06 17.18
CA GLN A 69 -5.23 -11.82 17.91
C GLN A 69 -3.96 -10.99 18.22
N GLY A 70 -3.99 -9.67 17.98
CA GLY A 70 -2.87 -8.75 18.21
C GLY A 70 -1.80 -8.74 17.11
N ARG A 71 -1.97 -9.54 16.04
CA ARG A 71 -0.97 -9.79 14.98
C ARG A 71 -0.89 -8.70 13.91
N TYR A 72 -1.20 -7.47 14.30
CA TYR A 72 -1.32 -6.32 13.41
C TYR A 72 -0.01 -6.01 12.68
N ARG A 73 1.14 -6.15 13.37
CA ARG A 73 2.45 -5.85 12.77
C ARG A 73 2.81 -6.83 11.67
N GLU A 74 2.47 -8.11 11.84
CA GLU A 74 2.65 -9.14 10.80
C GLU A 74 1.74 -8.88 9.60
N VAL A 75 0.47 -8.53 9.82
CA VAL A 75 -0.49 -8.23 8.74
C VAL A 75 -0.01 -7.04 7.91
N ASN A 76 0.37 -5.94 8.55
CA ASN A 76 0.91 -4.77 7.84
C ASN A 76 2.26 -5.04 7.16
N ALA A 77 3.14 -5.85 7.76
CA ALA A 77 4.39 -6.25 7.13
C ALA A 77 4.16 -7.13 5.89
N ALA A 78 3.18 -8.04 5.93
CA ALA A 78 2.81 -8.87 4.79
C ALA A 78 2.23 -8.04 3.63
N GLY A 79 1.38 -7.04 3.90
CA GLY A 79 0.88 -6.12 2.89
C GLY A 79 1.98 -5.21 2.31
N ALA A 80 2.82 -4.60 3.16
CA ALA A 80 3.85 -3.65 2.72
C ALA A 80 5.08 -4.32 2.08
N ALA A 81 5.34 -5.59 2.38
CA ALA A 81 6.36 -6.40 1.70
C ALA A 81 6.16 -6.47 0.18
N VAL A 82 4.92 -6.37 -0.30
CA VAL A 82 4.59 -6.36 -1.73
C VAL A 82 5.19 -5.14 -2.43
N LEU A 83 5.08 -3.96 -1.82
CA LEU A 83 5.64 -2.73 -2.39
C LEU A 83 7.17 -2.75 -2.38
N ALA A 84 7.77 -3.20 -1.27
CA ALA A 84 9.21 -3.36 -1.18
C ALA A 84 9.74 -4.35 -2.23
N ALA A 85 9.11 -5.53 -2.34
CA ALA A 85 9.48 -6.57 -3.28
C ALA A 85 9.41 -6.08 -4.75
N VAL A 86 8.29 -5.46 -5.14
CA VAL A 86 8.11 -4.98 -6.53
C VAL A 86 9.02 -3.81 -6.86
N SER A 87 9.24 -2.85 -5.94
CA SER A 87 10.23 -1.77 -6.15
C SER A 87 11.67 -2.28 -6.20
N ASN A 88 12.02 -3.35 -5.49
CA ASN A 88 13.36 -3.95 -5.57
C ASN A 88 13.53 -4.81 -6.84
N ALA A 89 12.46 -5.41 -7.36
CA ALA A 89 12.46 -6.16 -8.61
C ALA A 89 12.44 -5.25 -9.86
N LEU A 90 11.87 -4.05 -9.76
CA LEU A 90 11.74 -3.06 -10.83
C LEU A 90 12.36 -1.71 -10.42
N PRO A 91 13.68 -1.64 -10.14
CA PRO A 91 14.31 -0.48 -9.47
C PRO A 91 14.35 0.83 -10.28
N HIS A 92 14.04 0.77 -11.58
CA HIS A 92 13.96 1.94 -12.47
C HIS A 92 12.51 2.39 -12.70
N LEU A 93 11.52 1.49 -12.56
CA LEU A 93 10.13 1.79 -12.85
C LEU A 93 9.48 2.57 -11.69
N GLN A 94 9.04 3.80 -11.97
CA GLN A 94 8.11 4.51 -11.08
C GLN A 94 6.67 4.10 -11.41
N PHE A 95 6.08 3.28 -10.53
CA PHE A 95 4.70 2.79 -10.68
C PHE A 95 3.74 3.38 -9.62
N PRO A 96 2.45 3.59 -9.96
CA PRO A 96 1.43 3.99 -8.99
C PRO A 96 1.05 2.84 -8.08
N TYR A 97 0.89 3.12 -6.78
CA TYR A 97 0.45 2.14 -5.78
C TYR A 97 -0.33 2.78 -4.62
N THR A 98 -1.15 1.97 -3.96
CA THR A 98 -1.76 2.25 -2.66
C THR A 98 -1.59 1.05 -1.72
N PHE A 99 -1.63 1.31 -0.41
CA PHE A 99 -1.49 0.34 0.67
C PHE A 99 -2.66 0.47 1.64
N GLY A 100 -3.32 -0.66 1.93
CA GLY A 100 -4.54 -0.73 2.74
C GLY A 100 -4.36 -1.22 4.17
N GLY A 101 -3.13 -1.50 4.61
CA GLY A 101 -2.85 -2.24 5.85
C GLY A 101 -2.62 -3.72 5.54
N ASP A 102 -3.69 -4.47 5.29
CA ASP A 102 -3.65 -5.91 5.02
C ASP A 102 -3.32 -6.30 3.56
N GLY A 103 -2.98 -5.34 2.72
CA GLY A 103 -2.68 -5.58 1.30
C GLY A 103 -2.22 -4.33 0.57
N ALA A 104 -1.86 -4.51 -0.70
CA ALA A 104 -1.46 -3.43 -1.60
C ALA A 104 -2.12 -3.58 -2.97
N SER A 105 -2.28 -2.47 -3.68
CA SER A 105 -2.69 -2.45 -5.10
C SER A 105 -1.76 -1.52 -5.86
N PHE A 106 -1.35 -1.91 -7.06
CA PHE A 106 -0.45 -1.15 -7.93
C PHE A 106 -0.73 -1.42 -9.39
N ALA A 107 -0.23 -0.58 -10.28
CA ALA A 107 -0.35 -0.78 -11.73
C ALA A 107 0.99 -0.62 -12.44
N ALA A 108 1.21 -1.36 -13.53
CA ALA A 108 2.45 -1.30 -14.31
C ALA A 108 2.20 -1.71 -15.78
N PRO A 109 3.10 -1.39 -16.73
CA PRO A 109 3.08 -1.93 -18.09
C PRO A 109 3.10 -3.47 -18.11
N SER A 110 2.39 -4.09 -19.06
CA SER A 110 2.34 -5.57 -19.13
C SER A 110 3.67 -6.25 -19.46
N ALA A 111 4.64 -5.52 -20.01
CA ALA A 111 6.00 -6.00 -20.24
C ALA A 111 6.63 -6.62 -18.98
N TYR A 112 6.32 -6.09 -17.79
CA TYR A 112 6.83 -6.57 -16.51
C TYR A 112 6.03 -7.72 -15.87
N SER A 113 4.99 -8.24 -16.55
CA SER A 113 4.04 -9.21 -15.99
C SER A 113 4.70 -10.46 -15.40
N SER A 114 5.72 -11.03 -16.04
CA SER A 114 6.42 -12.22 -15.53
C SER A 114 7.21 -11.93 -14.25
N ILE A 115 7.95 -10.81 -14.22
CA ILE A 115 8.72 -10.35 -13.05
C ILE A 115 7.77 -10.07 -11.89
N ILE A 116 6.63 -9.43 -12.15
CA ILE A 116 5.61 -9.10 -11.14
C ILE A 116 4.96 -10.37 -10.59
N GLN A 117 4.58 -11.34 -11.43
CA GLN A 117 4.01 -12.61 -10.99
C GLN A 117 5.00 -13.42 -10.12
N ASP A 118 6.25 -13.55 -10.55
CA ASP A 118 7.31 -14.21 -9.77
C ASP A 118 7.56 -13.50 -8.43
N THR A 119 7.65 -12.17 -8.43
CA THR A 119 7.85 -11.35 -7.23
C THR A 119 6.69 -11.49 -6.24
N LEU A 120 5.45 -11.51 -6.73
CA LEU A 120 4.26 -11.73 -5.92
C LEU A 120 4.21 -13.16 -5.35
N ALA A 121 4.55 -14.18 -6.15
CA ALA A 121 4.65 -15.58 -5.71
C ALA A 121 5.67 -15.75 -4.57
N LYS A 122 6.84 -15.10 -4.71
CA LYS A 122 7.92 -15.08 -3.71
C LYS A 122 7.55 -14.32 -2.43
N THR A 123 6.80 -13.23 -2.56
CA THR A 123 6.30 -12.45 -1.42
C THR A 123 5.23 -13.23 -0.64
N ALA A 124 4.34 -13.93 -1.34
CA ALA A 124 3.33 -14.79 -0.73
C ALA A 124 3.95 -16.01 -0.01
N ALA A 125 5.01 -16.60 -0.56
CA ALA A 125 5.78 -17.64 0.12
C ALA A 125 6.44 -17.11 1.41
N TRP A 126 7.09 -15.95 1.38
CA TRP A 126 7.65 -15.32 2.59
C TRP A 126 6.58 -15.02 3.64
N ALA A 127 5.41 -14.49 3.25
CA ALA A 127 4.34 -14.19 4.19
C ALA A 127 3.81 -15.46 4.90
N GLU A 128 3.68 -16.59 4.18
CA GLU A 128 3.25 -17.84 4.80
C GLU A 128 4.36 -18.51 5.61
N ASP A 129 5.59 -18.62 5.07
CA ASP A 129 6.71 -19.32 5.72
C ASP A 129 7.30 -18.55 6.93
N ALA A 130 7.34 -17.21 6.87
CA ALA A 130 8.02 -16.39 7.88
C ALA A 130 7.07 -15.68 8.86
N LEU A 131 5.80 -15.46 8.48
CA LEU A 131 4.78 -14.83 9.33
C LEU A 131 3.55 -15.73 9.59
N GLY A 132 3.41 -16.89 8.93
CA GLY A 132 2.22 -17.73 9.07
C GLY A 132 0.95 -17.03 8.56
N LEU A 133 1.06 -16.16 7.55
CA LEU A 133 -0.05 -15.39 6.98
C LEU A 133 -0.24 -15.70 5.49
N LYS A 134 -1.47 -16.04 5.11
CA LYS A 134 -1.81 -16.38 3.72
C LYS A 134 -2.10 -15.13 2.90
N LEU A 135 -1.04 -14.53 2.36
CA LEU A 135 -1.14 -13.46 1.37
C LEU A 135 -1.68 -14.01 0.05
N ARG A 136 -2.86 -13.55 -0.36
CA ARG A 136 -3.41 -13.72 -1.71
C ARG A 136 -2.77 -12.68 -2.63
N ALA A 137 -2.51 -13.05 -3.88
CA ALA A 137 -2.02 -12.15 -4.91
C ALA A 137 -2.69 -12.44 -6.26
N ALA A 138 -2.88 -11.41 -7.09
CA ALA A 138 -3.30 -11.53 -8.49
C ALA A 138 -2.63 -10.47 -9.35
N VAL A 139 -2.55 -10.77 -10.65
CA VAL A 139 -2.21 -9.85 -11.72
C VAL A 139 -3.37 -9.87 -12.72
N ILE A 140 -3.89 -8.71 -13.07
CA ILE A 140 -5.16 -8.56 -13.79
C ILE A 140 -5.00 -7.49 -14.89
N PRO A 141 -5.24 -7.79 -16.18
CA PRO A 141 -5.18 -6.80 -17.25
C PRO A 141 -6.20 -5.67 -17.09
N ILE A 142 -5.83 -4.44 -17.51
CA ILE A 142 -6.76 -3.31 -17.58
C ILE A 142 -7.93 -3.59 -18.54
N ALA A 143 -7.68 -4.35 -19.61
CA ALA A 143 -8.71 -4.81 -20.55
C ALA A 143 -9.86 -5.57 -19.87
N ASP A 144 -9.55 -6.44 -18.89
CA ASP A 144 -10.54 -7.25 -18.18
C ASP A 144 -11.42 -6.40 -17.24
N ILE A 145 -10.85 -5.32 -16.69
CA ILE A 145 -11.59 -4.32 -15.90
C ILE A 145 -12.53 -3.52 -16.82
N ARG A 146 -12.04 -3.08 -17.99
CA ARG A 146 -12.81 -2.34 -18.99
C ARG A 146 -13.94 -3.18 -19.61
N ALA A 147 -13.74 -4.49 -19.74
CA ALA A 147 -14.77 -5.46 -20.11
C ALA A 147 -15.91 -5.61 -19.07
N GLN A 148 -15.85 -4.88 -17.95
CA GLN A 148 -16.89 -4.81 -16.92
C GLN A 148 -17.48 -3.40 -16.78
N GLN A 149 -17.23 -2.52 -17.76
CA GLN A 149 -17.67 -1.12 -17.77
C GLN A 149 -17.11 -0.28 -16.61
N LEU A 150 -15.98 -0.72 -16.04
CA LEU A 150 -15.20 -0.01 -15.04
C LEU A 150 -13.88 0.48 -15.65
N ASP A 151 -13.16 1.33 -14.92
CA ASP A 151 -11.84 1.79 -15.35
C ASP A 151 -10.87 1.86 -14.15
N VAL A 152 -9.57 1.97 -14.42
CA VAL A 152 -8.60 2.43 -13.42
C VAL A 152 -8.01 3.75 -13.89
N LEU A 153 -8.36 4.78 -13.14
CA LEU A 153 -7.91 6.15 -13.28
C LEU A 153 -6.91 6.44 -12.17
N VAL A 154 -5.85 7.18 -12.48
CA VAL A 154 -4.79 7.55 -11.53
C VAL A 154 -4.53 9.05 -11.56
N ALA A 155 -4.20 9.62 -10.39
CA ALA A 155 -3.66 10.96 -10.22
C ALA A 155 -2.57 10.97 -9.14
N ARG A 156 -1.71 12.00 -9.13
CA ARG A 156 -0.60 12.13 -8.16
C ARG A 156 -0.87 13.22 -7.14
N PHE A 157 -0.94 12.83 -5.86
CA PHE A 157 -1.06 13.74 -4.73
C PHE A 157 0.31 13.98 -4.09
N ALA A 158 0.68 15.24 -3.86
CA ALA A 158 1.93 15.65 -3.23
C ALA A 158 1.66 16.23 -1.82
N PRO A 159 1.80 15.43 -0.75
CA PRO A 159 1.69 15.93 0.63
C PRO A 159 2.90 16.78 1.06
N SER A 160 4.05 16.59 0.39
CA SER A 160 5.32 17.26 0.65
C SER A 160 6.04 17.55 -0.66
N SER A 161 7.17 18.26 -0.61
CA SER A 161 8.11 18.41 -1.74
C SER A 161 8.89 17.14 -2.07
N ASN A 162 8.77 16.09 -1.26
CA ASN A 162 9.75 15.00 -1.18
C ASN A 162 9.25 13.69 -1.83
N LEU A 163 7.93 13.53 -1.97
CA LEU A 163 7.30 12.38 -2.63
C LEU A 163 5.92 12.72 -3.24
N THR A 164 5.38 11.80 -4.02
CA THR A 164 4.00 11.82 -4.51
C THR A 164 3.34 10.46 -4.29
N TYR A 165 2.13 10.44 -3.71
CA TYR A 165 1.29 9.25 -3.66
C TYR A 165 0.42 9.13 -4.90
N ALA A 166 0.15 7.91 -5.32
CA ALA A 166 -0.95 7.65 -6.25
C ALA A 166 -2.29 7.82 -5.51
N THR A 167 -3.30 8.23 -6.27
CA THR A 167 -4.70 8.24 -5.87
C THR A 167 -5.48 7.62 -7.02
N PHE A 168 -6.49 6.80 -6.72
CA PHE A 168 -7.18 5.98 -7.71
C PHE A 168 -8.68 6.23 -7.76
N SER A 169 -9.26 6.09 -8.95
CA SER A 169 -10.70 6.25 -9.22
C SER A 169 -11.14 5.34 -10.39
N GLY A 170 -12.45 5.19 -10.60
CA GLY A 170 -13.04 4.42 -11.72
C GLY A 170 -13.63 3.05 -11.34
N GLY A 171 -13.52 2.63 -10.08
CA GLY A 171 -14.09 1.39 -9.54
C GLY A 171 -13.28 0.13 -9.83
N GLY A 172 -12.26 0.23 -10.70
CA GLY A 172 -11.49 -0.91 -11.19
C GLY A 172 -10.60 -1.58 -10.14
N LEU A 173 -9.98 -0.82 -9.23
CA LEU A 173 -9.21 -1.41 -8.13
C LEU A 173 -10.14 -2.13 -7.15
N ALA A 174 -11.26 -1.51 -6.79
CA ALA A 174 -12.25 -2.16 -5.94
C ALA A 174 -12.82 -3.45 -6.58
N TRP A 175 -12.92 -3.53 -7.91
CA TRP A 175 -13.31 -4.76 -8.62
C TRP A 175 -12.18 -5.79 -8.65
N ALA A 176 -10.93 -5.38 -8.89
CA ALA A 176 -9.76 -6.26 -8.87
C ALA A 176 -9.59 -6.94 -7.50
N GLU A 177 -9.74 -6.17 -6.41
CA GLU A 177 -9.74 -6.69 -5.03
C GLU A 177 -10.86 -7.72 -4.81
N ARG A 178 -12.09 -7.46 -5.29
CA ARG A 178 -13.19 -8.43 -5.21
C ARG A 178 -12.89 -9.70 -6.00
N LYS A 179 -12.32 -9.60 -7.20
CA LYS A 179 -11.97 -10.77 -8.02
C LYS A 179 -10.84 -11.61 -7.44
N LEU A 180 -9.82 -10.98 -6.85
CA LEU A 180 -8.81 -11.65 -6.03
C LEU A 180 -9.48 -12.42 -4.88
N LYS A 181 -10.37 -11.76 -4.14
CA LYS A 181 -11.03 -12.32 -2.95
C LYS A 181 -11.98 -13.49 -3.30
N GLN A 182 -12.51 -13.50 -4.52
CA GLN A 182 -13.31 -14.58 -5.11
C GLN A 182 -12.47 -15.71 -5.74
N GLY A 183 -11.15 -15.55 -5.90
CA GLY A 183 -10.30 -16.52 -6.59
C GLY A 183 -10.44 -16.51 -8.13
N GLY A 184 -11.02 -15.45 -8.70
CA GLY A 184 -11.17 -15.32 -10.16
C GLY A 184 -9.84 -15.03 -10.90
N TYR A 185 -8.86 -14.48 -10.18
CA TYR A 185 -7.46 -14.37 -10.60
C TYR A 185 -6.61 -14.77 -9.40
N THR A 186 -5.49 -15.46 -9.63
CA THR A 186 -4.57 -15.88 -8.56
C THR A 186 -3.17 -16.10 -9.12
N VAL A 187 -2.18 -15.49 -8.48
CA VAL A 187 -0.77 -15.87 -8.58
C VAL A 187 -0.51 -16.93 -7.50
N PRO A 188 -0.07 -18.15 -7.86
CA PRO A 188 0.27 -19.16 -6.87
C PRO A 188 1.51 -18.74 -6.07
N ARG A 189 1.55 -19.06 -4.77
CA ARG A 189 2.75 -18.85 -3.95
C ARG A 189 3.91 -19.73 -4.42
N ALA A 190 5.14 -19.23 -4.24
CA ALA A 190 6.35 -19.99 -4.51
C ALA A 190 6.53 -21.18 -3.52
N PRO A 191 7.42 -22.15 -3.83
CA PRO A 191 7.82 -23.21 -2.90
C PRO A 191 8.36 -22.66 -1.58
N THR A 192 8.22 -23.44 -0.50
CA THR A 192 8.70 -23.02 0.83
C THR A 192 10.22 -22.82 0.84
N GLY A 193 10.66 -21.77 1.54
CA GLY A 193 12.05 -21.33 1.62
C GLY A 193 12.46 -20.31 0.54
N VAL A 194 11.60 -20.05 -0.45
CA VAL A 194 11.80 -18.97 -1.43
C VAL A 194 11.23 -17.66 -0.89
N THR A 195 11.95 -16.55 -1.06
CA THR A 195 11.57 -15.22 -0.55
C THR A 195 11.82 -14.16 -1.62
N ALA A 196 11.09 -13.04 -1.54
CA ALA A 196 11.36 -11.83 -2.32
C ALA A 196 12.35 -10.92 -1.56
N ASP A 197 13.01 -10.00 -2.26
CA ASP A 197 13.89 -9.03 -1.60
C ASP A 197 13.09 -7.91 -0.93
N LEU A 198 13.10 -7.89 0.41
CA LEU A 198 12.36 -6.92 1.22
C LEU A 198 13.24 -5.73 1.66
N THR A 199 14.33 -5.47 0.95
CA THR A 199 15.23 -4.33 1.23
C THR A 199 14.45 -3.01 1.28
N GLY A 200 14.69 -2.22 2.33
CA GLY A 200 13.98 -0.97 2.61
C GLY A 200 12.73 -1.09 3.49
N LEU A 201 12.10 -2.28 3.61
CA LEU A 201 10.98 -2.47 4.52
C LEU A 201 11.45 -2.47 5.99
N SER A 202 10.76 -1.72 6.87
CA SER A 202 10.93 -1.85 8.33
C SER A 202 9.79 -1.17 9.11
N CYS A 203 9.67 -1.46 10.40
CA CYS A 203 9.02 -0.51 11.31
C CYS A 203 9.78 -0.47 12.64
N ARG A 204 10.36 0.70 12.94
CA ARG A 204 11.31 0.88 14.04
C ARG A 204 10.79 1.84 15.12
N PHE A 205 9.50 2.13 15.08
CA PHE A 205 8.81 3.10 15.94
C PHE A 205 7.85 2.40 16.90
N ALA A 206 7.67 2.98 18.07
CA ALA A 206 6.63 2.56 19.00
C ALA A 206 5.23 2.97 18.49
N PRO A 207 4.14 2.33 18.96
CA PRO A 207 2.79 2.82 18.76
C PRO A 207 2.66 4.28 19.24
N ILE A 208 1.89 5.07 18.50
CA ILE A 208 1.76 6.51 18.65
C ILE A 208 0.42 6.80 19.31
N SER A 209 0.42 7.11 20.60
CA SER A 209 -0.80 7.43 21.35
C SER A 209 -1.49 8.69 20.81
N ALA A 210 -2.82 8.68 20.81
CA ALA A 210 -3.63 9.86 20.50
C ALA A 210 -3.31 11.04 21.43
N ARG A 211 -3.34 12.26 20.88
CA ARG A 211 -3.11 13.54 21.57
C ARG A 211 -4.42 14.24 21.90
N HIS A 212 -5.40 14.16 21.00
CA HIS A 212 -6.71 14.78 21.16
C HIS A 212 -7.74 13.81 21.77
N GLY A 213 -7.41 12.52 21.79
CA GLY A 213 -8.10 11.49 22.58
C GLY A 213 -8.40 10.20 21.79
N ILE A 214 -8.65 10.33 20.49
CA ILE A 214 -9.03 9.22 19.61
C ILE A 214 -8.19 9.23 18.32
N ILE A 215 -7.59 8.09 18.00
CA ILE A 215 -7.20 7.77 16.63
C ILE A 215 -8.42 7.19 15.91
N LEU A 216 -9.00 7.98 15.00
CA LEU A 216 -10.16 7.64 14.18
C LEU A 216 -9.68 7.17 12.80
N SER A 217 -9.83 5.87 12.51
CA SER A 217 -9.70 5.32 11.16
C SER A 217 -11.07 5.34 10.49
N LEU A 218 -11.20 5.94 9.31
CA LEU A 218 -12.45 6.02 8.54
C LEU A 218 -12.27 5.62 7.07
N ILE A 219 -13.30 4.98 6.53
CA ILE A 219 -13.45 4.65 5.11
C ILE A 219 -14.85 5.09 4.66
N VAL A 220 -14.92 5.85 3.57
CA VAL A 220 -16.17 6.34 2.99
C VAL A 220 -16.13 6.11 1.47
N VAL A 221 -17.07 5.32 0.95
CA VAL A 221 -17.15 4.97 -0.48
C VAL A 221 -18.45 5.49 -1.11
N PRO A 222 -18.44 5.89 -2.38
CA PRO A 222 -19.61 6.41 -3.06
C PRO A 222 -20.70 5.35 -3.21
N ARG A 223 -21.92 5.84 -3.36
CA ARG A 223 -23.07 5.08 -3.86
C ARG A 223 -23.47 5.63 -5.24
N ASP A 224 -24.78 5.74 -5.48
CA ASP A 224 -25.41 5.91 -6.78
C ASP A 224 -25.38 7.37 -7.28
N ASP A 225 -25.01 8.33 -6.40
CA ASP A 225 -24.82 9.75 -6.70
C ASP A 225 -23.37 10.20 -6.44
N PRO A 226 -22.52 10.26 -7.49
CA PRO A 226 -21.16 10.77 -7.38
C PRO A 226 -21.06 12.25 -7.02
N SER A 227 -22.06 13.07 -7.37
CA SER A 227 -22.05 14.52 -7.11
C SER A 227 -22.28 14.83 -5.64
N ALA A 228 -23.31 14.23 -5.04
CA ALA A 228 -23.54 14.33 -3.59
C ALA A 228 -22.38 13.71 -2.79
N PHE A 229 -21.70 12.69 -3.32
CA PHE A 229 -20.49 12.14 -2.69
C PHE A 229 -19.31 13.14 -2.72
N VAL A 230 -19.07 13.81 -3.85
CA VAL A 230 -18.06 14.87 -3.94
C VAL A 230 -18.35 16.02 -2.96
N GLU A 231 -19.61 16.43 -2.83
CA GLU A 231 -20.04 17.43 -1.84
C GLU A 231 -19.80 16.97 -0.39
N LEU A 232 -20.17 15.72 -0.07
CA LEU A 232 -19.94 15.10 1.24
C LEU A 232 -18.46 15.10 1.63
N ILE A 233 -17.58 14.62 0.74
CA ILE A 233 -16.14 14.59 1.03
C ILE A 233 -15.59 16.02 1.20
N CYS A 234 -16.04 16.99 0.40
CA CYS A 234 -15.72 18.40 0.59
C CYS A 234 -16.20 18.95 1.94
N GLU A 235 -17.38 18.54 2.43
CA GLU A 235 -17.89 18.94 3.75
C GLU A 235 -17.10 18.29 4.90
N LEU A 236 -16.80 16.99 4.81
CA LEU A 236 -16.04 16.27 5.83
C LEU A 236 -14.63 16.88 5.97
N LEU A 237 -13.90 17.07 4.87
CA LEU A 237 -12.57 17.70 4.88
C LEU A 237 -12.59 19.13 5.43
N ARG A 238 -13.63 19.91 5.13
CA ARG A 238 -13.85 21.25 5.69
C ARG A 238 -14.12 21.21 7.20
N THR A 239 -14.97 20.27 7.65
CA THR A 239 -15.32 20.07 9.06
C THR A 239 -14.07 19.71 9.87
N PHE A 240 -13.34 18.69 9.41
CA PHE A 240 -12.04 18.30 9.93
C PHE A 240 -11.10 19.50 10.09
N ARG A 241 -10.87 20.27 9.01
CA ARG A 241 -9.96 21.43 9.02
C ARG A 241 -10.40 22.59 9.93
N LEU A 242 -11.70 22.80 10.13
CA LEU A 242 -12.24 23.88 10.95
C LEU A 242 -12.26 23.54 12.45
N THR A 243 -12.53 22.29 12.81
CA THR A 243 -12.61 21.86 14.22
C THR A 243 -11.23 21.54 14.79
N GLU A 244 -10.37 20.84 14.05
CA GLU A 244 -9.09 20.35 14.57
C GLU A 244 -7.92 20.65 13.59
N PRO A 245 -7.16 21.74 13.79
CA PRO A 245 -6.06 22.11 12.89
C PRO A 245 -4.89 21.11 12.85
N ARG A 246 -4.85 20.08 13.72
CA ARG A 246 -3.74 19.12 13.85
C ARG A 246 -4.16 17.66 13.84
N LEU A 247 -5.03 17.28 12.90
CA LEU A 247 -5.46 15.87 12.68
C LEU A 247 -4.35 14.86 12.39
N HIS A 248 -3.11 15.31 12.21
CA HIS A 248 -1.98 14.46 11.85
C HIS A 248 -1.61 13.51 13.01
N PRO A 249 -1.68 12.16 12.84
CA PRO A 249 -1.47 11.24 13.96
C PRO A 249 -0.08 11.24 14.57
N LEU A 250 0.93 11.80 13.89
CA LEU A 250 2.30 11.84 14.40
C LEU A 250 2.62 13.12 15.17
N PRO A 251 3.44 13.04 16.24
CA PRO A 251 4.23 14.17 16.73
C PRO A 251 4.94 14.96 15.62
N ALA A 252 4.92 16.29 15.71
CA ALA A 252 5.70 17.18 14.84
C ALA A 252 7.22 17.03 15.06
N GLU A 253 7.60 16.60 16.27
CA GLU A 253 8.96 16.24 16.68
C GLU A 253 9.43 14.86 16.16
N GLY A 254 8.54 14.10 15.53
CA GLY A 254 8.73 12.75 15.01
C GLY A 254 8.49 11.63 16.04
N PRO A 255 8.09 10.42 15.61
CA PRO A 255 7.72 9.32 16.49
C PRO A 255 8.91 8.74 17.26
N VAL A 256 8.64 8.21 18.45
CA VAL A 256 9.66 7.60 19.32
C VAL A 256 10.04 6.21 18.79
N ALA A 257 11.33 5.89 18.81
CA ALA A 257 11.83 4.58 18.40
C ALA A 257 11.32 3.46 19.33
N ALA A 258 11.03 2.29 18.76
CA ALA A 258 10.69 1.08 19.52
C ALA A 258 11.88 0.65 20.38
N ARG A 259 11.62 0.26 21.64
CA ARG A 259 12.68 -0.16 22.59
C ARG A 259 13.26 -1.55 22.29
N ILE A 260 12.60 -2.33 21.43
CA ILE A 260 12.93 -3.73 21.09
C ILE A 260 12.71 -3.90 19.57
N ASN A 261 13.57 -4.68 18.89
CA ASN A 261 13.29 -5.18 17.53
C ASN A 261 12.51 -6.50 17.74
N ASP A 262 11.34 -6.66 17.15
CA ASP A 262 10.50 -7.85 17.33
C ASP A 262 10.74 -8.92 16.24
N ASP A 263 9.98 -10.01 16.31
CA ASP A 263 10.09 -11.13 15.38
C ASP A 263 9.71 -10.74 13.93
N VAL A 264 8.85 -9.74 13.76
CA VAL A 264 8.52 -9.17 12.43
C VAL A 264 9.76 -8.49 11.84
N ASP A 265 10.43 -7.67 12.64
CA ASP A 265 11.70 -7.04 12.31
C ASP A 265 12.81 -8.08 12.06
N HIS A 266 12.70 -9.32 12.56
CA HIS A 266 13.62 -10.43 12.28
C HIS A 266 13.24 -11.20 11.01
N ALA A 267 11.96 -11.44 10.75
CA ALA A 267 11.43 -12.06 9.55
C ALA A 267 11.74 -11.24 8.28
N ILE A 268 11.62 -9.91 8.36
CA ILE A 268 12.00 -8.99 7.27
C ILE A 268 13.51 -9.09 7.00
N LYS A 269 14.35 -9.09 8.05
CA LYS A 269 15.82 -9.24 7.94
C LYS A 269 16.29 -10.62 7.42
N LYS A 270 15.40 -11.62 7.34
CA LYS A 270 15.64 -12.90 6.63
C LYS A 270 15.28 -12.83 5.14
N GLY A 271 14.31 -12.00 4.77
CA GLY A 271 13.90 -11.78 3.36
C GLY A 271 14.81 -10.80 2.61
N THR A 272 15.37 -9.78 3.27
CA THR A 272 16.39 -8.90 2.69
C THR A 272 17.60 -9.69 2.20
N GLN A 273 18.11 -9.36 1.00
CA GLN A 273 19.29 -10.03 0.43
C GLN A 273 20.49 -10.11 1.40
N LYS A 274 21.22 -11.23 1.33
CA LYS A 274 22.45 -11.44 2.12
C LYS A 274 23.56 -10.49 1.66
N ILE A 275 23.67 -9.34 2.33
CA ILE A 275 24.83 -8.43 2.20
C ILE A 275 26.12 -9.27 2.23
N PRO A 276 27.00 -9.18 1.21
CA PRO A 276 28.18 -10.03 1.13
C PRO A 276 29.08 -9.86 2.34
N PHE A 277 29.77 -10.94 2.75
CA PHE A 277 30.46 -11.03 4.04
C PHE A 277 31.42 -9.86 4.29
N LEU A 278 32.20 -9.44 3.28
CA LEU A 278 33.07 -8.26 3.38
C LEU A 278 32.29 -6.97 3.71
N ALA A 279 31.16 -6.70 3.04
CA ALA A 279 30.36 -5.50 3.29
C ALA A 279 29.66 -5.54 4.65
N ARG A 280 29.29 -6.73 5.14
CA ARG A 280 28.79 -6.91 6.52
C ARG A 280 29.91 -6.70 7.54
N ALA A 281 31.09 -7.29 7.32
CA ALA A 281 32.25 -7.12 8.18
C ALA A 281 32.70 -5.64 8.23
N ALA A 282 32.72 -4.95 7.09
CA ALA A 282 33.03 -3.52 7.01
C ALA A 282 32.02 -2.66 7.79
N LYS A 283 30.71 -2.91 7.63
CA LYS A 283 29.67 -2.20 8.41
C LYS A 283 29.79 -2.47 9.92
N CYS A 284 30.07 -3.72 10.33
CA CYS A 284 30.31 -4.09 11.72
C CYS A 284 31.57 -3.42 12.29
N LEU A 285 32.70 -3.48 11.56
CA LEU A 285 33.96 -2.85 11.95
C LEU A 285 33.82 -1.33 12.07
N HIS A 286 33.18 -0.67 11.10
CA HIS A 286 32.91 0.76 11.14
C HIS A 286 32.03 1.14 12.36
N ALA A 287 30.97 0.38 12.64
CA ALA A 287 30.13 0.59 13.81
C ALA A 287 30.88 0.38 15.14
N ILE A 288 31.82 -0.58 15.20
CA ILE A 288 32.68 -0.82 16.36
C ILE A 288 33.68 0.33 16.53
N LEU A 289 34.41 0.71 15.49
CA LEU A 289 35.38 1.81 15.51
C LEU A 289 34.75 3.17 15.86
N ALA A 290 33.53 3.42 15.39
CA ALA A 290 32.74 4.60 15.76
C ALA A 290 32.24 4.54 17.22
N ARG A 291 31.86 3.36 17.72
CA ARG A 291 31.45 3.16 19.13
C ARG A 291 32.63 3.24 20.11
N MET A 292 33.84 2.89 19.67
CA MET A 292 35.08 3.03 20.42
C MET A 292 35.73 4.42 20.27
N GLY A 293 35.16 5.32 19.45
CA GLY A 293 35.67 6.69 19.25
C GLY A 293 37.01 6.77 18.50
N ILE A 294 37.41 5.71 17.79
CA ILE A 294 38.66 5.67 16.99
C ILE A 294 38.46 6.38 15.65
N LEU A 295 37.27 6.24 15.06
CA LEU A 295 36.78 7.22 14.10
C LEU A 295 36.28 8.44 14.89
N PRO A 296 36.44 9.68 14.39
CA PRO A 296 35.63 10.79 14.87
C PRO A 296 34.15 10.43 14.70
N ARG A 297 33.26 11.13 15.44
CA ARG A 297 31.83 11.12 15.13
C ARG A 297 31.57 11.89 13.84
N LEU A 298 32.00 11.32 12.72
CA LEU A 298 31.49 11.65 11.41
C LEU A 298 29.95 11.58 11.50
N PRO A 299 29.22 12.59 11.01
CA PRO A 299 27.83 12.35 10.64
C PRO A 299 27.82 11.15 9.68
N ILE A 300 26.85 10.25 9.84
CA ILE A 300 26.61 9.23 8.80
C ILE A 300 26.28 10.02 7.55
N ASP A 301 27.13 9.92 6.52
CA ASP A 301 27.19 10.99 5.52
C ASP A 301 25.85 11.19 4.81
N GLY A 302 25.37 12.44 4.78
CA GLY A 302 24.03 12.83 4.32
C GLY A 302 22.84 12.60 5.28
N PHE A 303 22.98 11.86 6.38
CA PHE A 303 21.89 11.55 7.34
C PHE A 303 21.80 12.55 8.49
N ASP A 304 20.93 13.56 8.34
CA ASP A 304 20.44 14.38 9.45
C ASP A 304 19.19 13.73 10.06
N GLY A 305 19.32 13.22 11.30
CA GLY A 305 18.22 12.59 12.01
C GLY A 305 17.08 13.54 12.42
N ALA A 306 17.30 14.85 12.47
CA ALA A 306 16.26 15.84 12.66
C ALA A 306 15.54 16.19 11.35
N ARG A 307 16.27 16.26 10.21
CA ARG A 307 15.67 16.32 8.87
C ARG A 307 14.80 15.10 8.61
N PHE A 308 15.34 13.90 8.81
CA PHE A 308 14.62 12.64 8.64
C PHE A 308 13.31 12.57 9.46
N ARG A 309 13.26 13.13 10.68
CA ARG A 309 12.01 13.17 11.46
C ARG A 309 10.99 14.18 10.95
N ARG A 310 11.41 15.29 10.32
CA ARG A 310 10.50 16.22 9.63
C ARG A 310 9.99 15.61 8.33
N GLU A 311 10.92 15.14 7.49
CA GLU A 311 10.63 14.43 6.23
C GLU A 311 9.63 13.28 6.49
N LEU A 312 9.84 12.45 7.50
CA LEU A 312 8.94 11.36 7.90
C LEU A 312 7.50 11.83 8.21
N VAL A 313 7.34 12.96 8.90
CA VAL A 313 6.02 13.53 9.23
C VAL A 313 5.37 14.16 7.99
N GLU A 314 6.12 14.90 7.19
CA GLU A 314 5.69 15.47 5.91
C GLU A 314 5.29 14.39 4.89
N ASN A 315 5.96 13.24 4.94
CA ASN A 315 5.82 12.07 4.07
C ASN A 315 4.88 11.00 4.65
N THR A 316 4.01 11.36 5.60
CA THR A 316 3.09 10.39 6.21
C THR A 316 1.77 10.30 5.45
N ASP A 317 1.46 9.09 4.99
CA ASP A 317 0.18 8.72 4.41
C ASP A 317 -0.83 8.38 5.53
N TYR A 318 -1.47 9.44 6.05
CA TYR A 318 -2.60 9.38 6.97
C TYR A 318 -3.95 9.66 6.28
N ARG A 319 -3.94 10.00 4.99
CA ARG A 319 -5.12 10.35 4.19
C ARG A 319 -4.88 10.02 2.71
N LYS A 320 -5.78 9.25 2.11
CA LYS A 320 -5.71 8.79 0.72
C LYS A 320 -7.09 8.70 0.08
N PHE A 321 -7.13 8.55 -1.25
CA PHE A 321 -8.35 8.40 -2.02
C PHE A 321 -8.18 7.30 -3.06
N ASP A 322 -8.89 6.19 -2.85
CA ASP A 322 -8.81 4.95 -3.63
C ASP A 322 -10.22 4.41 -3.86
N ASP A 323 -10.88 4.88 -4.93
CA ASP A 323 -12.34 4.73 -5.17
C ASP A 323 -13.24 5.28 -4.03
N GLY A 324 -12.66 5.99 -3.07
CA GLY A 324 -13.33 6.53 -1.88
C GLY A 324 -12.31 7.10 -0.88
N LEU A 325 -12.79 7.90 0.07
CA LEU A 325 -11.95 8.53 1.10
C LEU A 325 -11.51 7.49 2.13
N ARG A 326 -10.21 7.46 2.45
CA ARG A 326 -9.65 6.75 3.61
C ARG A 326 -8.77 7.69 4.42
N MET A 327 -8.97 7.76 5.73
CA MET A 327 -8.14 8.56 6.62
C MET A 327 -7.92 7.85 7.97
N THR A 328 -6.78 8.10 8.60
CA THR A 328 -6.55 7.82 10.02
C THR A 328 -6.09 9.14 10.65
N VAL A 329 -6.84 9.68 11.61
CA VAL A 329 -6.63 11.02 12.19
C VAL A 329 -6.61 10.98 13.71
N ASP A 330 -5.90 11.92 14.34
CA ASP A 330 -5.92 12.16 15.79
C ASP A 330 -6.87 13.31 16.12
N CYS A 331 -8.01 13.00 16.72
CA CYS A 331 -9.10 13.95 16.99
C CYS A 331 -9.73 13.73 18.37
N SER A 332 -10.55 14.69 18.80
CA SER A 332 -11.36 14.56 20.02
C SER A 332 -12.54 13.59 19.83
N SER A 333 -13.16 13.20 20.95
CA SER A 333 -14.42 12.45 20.98
C SER A 333 -15.54 13.17 20.22
N GLU A 334 -15.66 14.48 20.41
CA GLU A 334 -16.76 15.28 19.89
C GLU A 334 -16.66 15.47 18.38
N LEU A 335 -15.43 15.55 17.84
CA LEU A 335 -15.23 15.54 16.39
C LEU A 335 -15.48 14.14 15.79
N ALA A 336 -15.13 13.06 16.48
CA ALA A 336 -15.47 11.71 16.03
C ALA A 336 -17.00 11.50 16.01
N ASP A 337 -17.71 11.91 17.06
CA ASP A 337 -19.18 11.87 17.15
C ASP A 337 -19.85 12.70 16.05
N LEU A 338 -19.33 13.91 15.78
CA LEU A 338 -19.80 14.77 14.69
C LEU A 338 -19.62 14.11 13.32
N ILE A 339 -18.45 13.52 13.05
CA ILE A 339 -18.16 12.86 11.78
C ILE A 339 -19.03 11.61 11.58
N ASP A 340 -19.17 10.76 12.60
CA ASP A 340 -20.05 9.58 12.55
C ASP A 340 -21.51 10.01 12.27
N ALA A 341 -22.04 11.01 12.97
CA ALA A 341 -23.41 11.51 12.74
C ALA A 341 -23.64 12.07 11.33
N ARG A 342 -22.62 12.74 10.73
CA ARG A 342 -22.71 13.19 9.32
C ARG A 342 -22.69 12.03 8.34
N LEU A 343 -21.88 11.00 8.60
CA LEU A 343 -21.80 9.80 7.76
C LEU A 343 -23.08 8.96 7.85
N GLU A 344 -23.71 8.85 9.02
CA GLU A 344 -25.02 8.23 9.19
C GLU A 344 -26.12 8.94 8.39
N GLU A 345 -26.17 10.28 8.42
CA GLU A 345 -27.11 11.08 7.62
C GLU A 345 -26.85 10.95 6.11
N ALA A 346 -25.58 10.93 5.69
CA ALA A 346 -25.22 10.71 4.30
C ALA A 346 -25.61 9.30 3.81
N GLN A 347 -25.43 8.27 4.65
CA GLN A 347 -25.83 6.89 4.34
C GLN A 347 -27.36 6.72 4.32
N ARG A 348 -28.10 7.36 5.25
CA ARG A 348 -29.58 7.41 5.23
C ARG A 348 -30.11 8.09 3.97
N ARG A 349 -29.42 9.13 3.48
CA ARG A 349 -29.69 9.79 2.19
C ARG A 349 -29.21 9.00 0.97
N GLY A 350 -28.54 7.86 1.14
CA GLY A 350 -28.06 7.00 0.06
C GLY A 350 -26.81 7.48 -0.67
N ILE A 351 -26.07 8.45 -0.13
CA ILE A 351 -24.91 9.10 -0.78
C ILE A 351 -23.65 8.22 -0.72
N CYS A 352 -23.46 7.51 0.38
CA CYS A 352 -22.26 6.71 0.65
C CYS A 352 -22.58 5.43 1.41
N PHE A 353 -21.64 4.49 1.39
CA PHE A 353 -21.43 3.56 2.50
C PHE A 353 -20.19 3.99 3.28
N PHE A 354 -20.18 3.78 4.58
CA PHE A 354 -19.05 4.16 5.43
C PHE A 354 -18.78 3.14 6.53
N GLY A 355 -17.57 3.14 7.04
CA GLY A 355 -17.23 2.52 8.31
C GLY A 355 -16.11 3.27 9.00
N THR A 356 -16.25 3.44 10.31
CA THR A 356 -15.28 4.12 11.19
C THR A 356 -14.81 3.14 12.27
N HIS A 357 -13.63 3.39 12.82
CA HIS A 357 -13.09 2.66 13.97
C HIS A 357 -12.28 3.59 14.87
N ARG A 358 -12.53 3.51 16.18
CA ARG A 358 -11.96 4.40 17.19
C ARG A 358 -10.98 3.61 18.07
N GLN A 359 -9.76 4.11 18.23
CA GLN A 359 -8.73 3.45 19.04
C GLN A 359 -7.78 4.47 19.70
N SER A 360 -6.95 4.02 20.65
CA SER A 360 -6.10 4.90 21.46
C SER A 360 -4.73 5.23 20.86
N SER A 361 -4.32 4.55 19.78
CA SER A 361 -3.00 4.76 19.15
C SER A 361 -2.96 4.38 17.67
N ALA A 362 -2.00 4.93 16.95
CA ALA A 362 -1.69 4.63 15.55
C ALA A 362 -0.36 3.88 15.43
N ASN A 363 -0.21 3.07 14.39
CA ASN A 363 1.01 2.36 14.06
C ASN A 363 1.55 2.79 12.69
N LEU A 364 2.87 2.87 12.59
CA LEU A 364 3.56 3.11 11.32
C LEU A 364 3.88 1.81 10.59
N THR A 365 3.99 1.89 9.27
CA THR A 365 4.59 0.85 8.42
C THR A 365 5.43 1.56 7.37
N CYS A 366 6.76 1.36 7.40
CA CYS A 366 7.71 2.22 6.71
C CYS A 366 8.38 1.48 5.54
N PHE A 367 8.39 2.11 4.37
CA PHE A 367 9.22 1.70 3.25
C PHE A 367 10.28 2.78 3.00
N VAL A 368 11.53 2.45 3.26
CA VAL A 368 12.68 3.37 3.25
C VAL A 368 13.75 2.82 2.29
N PRO A 369 13.61 3.00 0.96
CA PRO A 369 14.56 2.47 -0.03
C PRO A 369 16.00 2.92 0.22
N SER A 370 16.18 4.16 0.68
CA SER A 370 17.45 4.67 1.18
C SER A 370 17.21 5.69 2.30
N PRO A 371 17.76 5.49 3.52
CA PRO A 371 17.67 6.48 4.61
C PRO A 371 18.35 7.83 4.31
N ALA A 372 19.14 7.93 3.24
CA ALA A 372 19.76 9.18 2.80
C ALA A 372 18.90 9.98 1.81
N ARG A 373 17.81 9.40 1.29
CA ARG A 373 16.87 10.08 0.37
C ARG A 373 15.59 10.47 1.09
N ALA A 374 15.01 11.61 0.71
CA ALA A 374 13.77 12.13 1.26
C ALA A 374 12.50 11.45 0.68
N ASN A 375 12.63 10.51 -0.26
CA ASN A 375 11.52 9.80 -0.90
C ASN A 375 11.03 8.57 -0.10
N HIS A 376 11.25 8.55 1.21
CA HIS A 376 10.84 7.46 2.08
C HIS A 376 9.35 7.58 2.47
N VAL A 377 8.67 6.45 2.55
CA VAL A 377 7.21 6.34 2.63
C VAL A 377 6.78 5.82 3.99
N HIS A 378 5.83 6.50 4.63
CA HIS A 378 5.34 6.18 5.95
C HIS A 378 3.82 6.02 5.95
N PHE A 379 3.35 4.78 5.88
CA PHE A 379 1.93 4.50 6.00
C PHE A 379 1.50 4.53 7.46
N VAL A 380 0.41 5.23 7.75
CA VAL A 380 -0.25 5.22 9.06
C VAL A 380 -1.59 4.49 8.96
N ASP A 381 -1.80 3.57 9.90
CA ASP A 381 -3.10 2.99 10.20
C ASP A 381 -3.24 2.76 11.72
N GLY A 382 -4.46 2.60 12.21
CA GLY A 382 -4.80 2.48 13.62
C GLY A 382 -4.29 1.19 14.26
N ALA A 383 -3.69 1.29 15.44
CA ALA A 383 -2.94 0.21 16.07
C ALA A 383 -3.79 -0.94 16.65
N SER A 384 -5.12 -0.83 16.63
CA SER A 384 -6.03 -1.76 17.31
C SER A 384 -7.28 -2.07 16.47
N GLY A 385 -7.08 -2.27 15.16
CA GLY A 385 -8.13 -2.59 14.21
C GLY A 385 -8.02 -1.81 12.90
N GLY A 386 -7.61 -0.54 12.97
CA GLY A 386 -7.30 0.30 11.83
C GLY A 386 -8.35 0.29 10.72
N TYR A 387 -7.87 0.31 9.47
CA TYR A 387 -8.68 0.20 8.26
C TYR A 387 -9.37 -1.17 8.14
N ALA A 388 -8.83 -2.25 8.72
CA ALA A 388 -9.48 -3.56 8.67
C ALA A 388 -10.82 -3.57 9.41
N PHE A 389 -10.87 -2.98 10.61
CA PHE A 389 -12.12 -2.85 11.39
C PHE A 389 -13.06 -1.79 10.81
N ALA A 390 -12.52 -0.67 10.29
CA ALA A 390 -13.32 0.30 9.53
C ALA A 390 -13.96 -0.37 8.29
N ALA A 391 -13.24 -1.23 7.56
CA ALA A 391 -13.76 -2.00 6.44
C ALA A 391 -14.75 -3.10 6.85
N ALA A 392 -14.60 -3.71 8.03
CA ALA A 392 -15.59 -4.61 8.60
C ALA A 392 -16.90 -3.86 8.93
N ASN A 393 -16.79 -2.66 9.52
CA ASN A 393 -17.93 -1.80 9.82
C ASN A 393 -18.63 -1.33 8.54
N LEU A 394 -17.88 -0.97 7.49
CA LEU A 394 -18.41 -0.63 6.17
C LEU A 394 -19.20 -1.80 5.56
N LYS A 395 -18.68 -3.03 5.63
CA LYS A 395 -19.40 -4.23 5.14
C LYS A 395 -20.71 -4.47 5.91
N ARG A 396 -20.71 -4.28 7.24
CA ARG A 396 -21.93 -4.37 8.07
C ARG A 396 -22.95 -3.29 7.71
N ASN A 397 -22.50 -2.04 7.57
CA ASN A 397 -23.34 -0.91 7.20
C ASN A 397 -23.94 -1.05 5.79
N ALA A 398 -23.15 -1.53 4.82
CA ALA A 398 -23.62 -1.83 3.48
C ALA A 398 -24.67 -2.96 3.44
N ALA A 399 -24.49 -4.02 4.24
CA ALA A 399 -25.47 -5.08 4.36
C ALA A 399 -26.80 -4.59 4.98
N SER A 400 -26.73 -3.82 6.07
CA SER A 400 -27.90 -3.25 6.75
C SER A 400 -28.64 -2.18 5.93
N GLY A 401 -27.92 -1.44 5.07
CA GLY A 401 -28.50 -0.38 4.23
C GLY A 401 -29.30 -0.89 3.01
N VAL A 402 -29.16 -2.17 2.63
CA VAL A 402 -29.83 -2.74 1.45
C VAL A 402 -31.14 -3.42 1.88
N GLY A 403 -32.15 -2.58 2.15
CA GLY A 403 -33.51 -3.03 2.48
C GLY A 403 -34.20 -3.74 1.32
N THR A 404 -34.38 -5.06 1.47
CA THR A 404 -35.44 -5.93 0.88
C THR A 404 -35.69 -5.97 -0.64
N GLN A 405 -35.07 -5.14 -1.49
CA GLN A 405 -35.17 -5.26 -2.95
C GLN A 405 -33.81 -5.28 -3.69
N GLY A 406 -32.72 -4.76 -3.11
CA GLY A 406 -31.39 -4.78 -3.76
C GLY A 406 -30.63 -6.11 -3.68
N ALA A 407 -31.13 -7.11 -2.92
CA ALA A 407 -30.35 -8.30 -2.53
C ALA A 407 -29.84 -9.18 -3.70
N ARG A 408 -30.47 -9.13 -4.88
CA ARG A 408 -30.03 -9.88 -6.08
C ARG A 408 -28.76 -9.34 -6.76
N ALA A 409 -28.27 -8.16 -6.36
CA ALA A 409 -26.98 -7.64 -6.82
C ALA A 409 -25.78 -8.08 -5.95
N LEU A 410 -26.05 -8.61 -4.74
CA LEU A 410 -25.02 -9.00 -3.76
C LEU A 410 -25.09 -10.48 -3.33
N SER A 411 -26.09 -11.23 -3.81
CA SER A 411 -26.17 -12.68 -3.67
C SER A 411 -26.33 -13.31 -5.06
N GLY A 412 -25.49 -14.29 -5.38
CA GLY A 412 -25.33 -14.79 -6.74
C GLY A 412 -26.56 -15.52 -7.28
N HIS A 413 -26.92 -15.26 -8.54
CA HIS A 413 -27.91 -16.07 -9.26
C HIS A 413 -27.33 -17.44 -9.60
N HIS A 414 -27.43 -18.36 -8.64
CA HIS A 414 -27.23 -19.78 -8.85
C HIS A 414 -28.43 -20.34 -9.62
N GLN A 415 -28.32 -20.40 -10.94
CA GLN A 415 -29.33 -20.98 -11.83
C GLN A 415 -28.78 -22.32 -12.35
N PRO A 416 -29.31 -23.47 -11.88
CA PRO A 416 -28.74 -24.77 -12.24
C PRO A 416 -29.01 -25.09 -13.71
N THR A 417 -27.94 -25.34 -14.46
CA THR A 417 -28.01 -25.94 -15.79
C THR A 417 -28.59 -27.35 -15.66
N ARG A 418 -29.80 -27.57 -16.20
CA ARG A 418 -30.32 -28.92 -16.41
C ARG A 418 -29.66 -29.50 -17.66
N ASP A 419 -28.77 -30.46 -17.47
CA ASP A 419 -28.21 -31.23 -18.57
C ASP A 419 -29.30 -32.00 -19.32
N SER A 420 -29.25 -31.94 -20.64
CA SER A 420 -30.16 -32.67 -21.52
C SER A 420 -29.68 -34.10 -21.71
N VAL A 421 -29.96 -34.97 -20.74
CA VAL A 421 -29.82 -36.42 -20.91
C VAL A 421 -30.89 -36.89 -21.91
N ARG A 422 -30.46 -37.43 -23.04
CA ARG A 422 -31.27 -38.29 -23.90
C ARG A 422 -31.25 -39.70 -23.33
N ASP A 423 -32.41 -40.34 -23.21
CA ASP A 423 -32.61 -41.77 -23.44
C ASP A 423 -34.12 -42.04 -23.54
N ALA A 424 -34.50 -43.07 -24.33
CA ALA A 424 -35.84 -43.36 -24.86
C ALA A 424 -36.38 -42.34 -25.89
#